data_AF-A0A7S2AT47-F1
#
_entry.id   AF-A0A7S2AT47-F1
#
_cell.length_a   1.000
_cell.length_b   1.000
_cell.length_c   1.000
_cell.angle_alpha   90.00
_cell.angle_beta   90.00
_cell.angle_gamma   90.00
#
_symmetry.space_group_name_H-M   'P 1'
#
loop_
_entity.id
_entity.type
_entity.pdbx_description
1 polymer ?
#
loop_
_entity_poly.entity_id
_entity_poly.type
_entity_poly.pdbx_seq_one_letter_code
_entity_poly.pdbx_strand_id
1 'polypeptide(L)'
;GVRGESVLLIVSDDDVTGAVRERFLVTVNELLSSGQIPPNLFSNDDAEEIRNAIAPQLKRMGGNTDPNNCWEFFTKQVQKHFHLALCFSPATPLFKSRALRFP
;
A
#
# COMPACT_ATOMS: atom_id res chain seq x y z
N GLY A 1 4.23 -7.77 0.38
CA GLY A 1 5.16 -7.10 1.31
C GLY A 1 6.13 -8.09 1.92
N VAL A 2 6.14 -8.26 3.25
CA VAL A 2 7.13 -9.09 3.98
C VAL A 2 7.13 -10.56 3.54
N ARG A 3 5.96 -11.20 3.44
CA ARG A 3 5.88 -12.61 3.01
C ARG A 3 6.04 -12.84 1.50
N GLY A 4 6.01 -11.78 0.70
CA GLY A 4 5.98 -11.90 -0.77
C GLY A 4 4.75 -12.62 -1.32
N GLU A 5 3.66 -12.70 -0.54
CA GLU A 5 2.41 -13.31 -0.97
C GLU A 5 1.49 -12.30 -1.63
N SER A 6 0.87 -12.71 -2.74
CA SER A 6 -0.09 -11.90 -3.47
C SER A 6 -1.41 -11.81 -2.73
N VAL A 7 -1.92 -10.59 -2.57
CA VAL A 7 -3.17 -10.28 -1.88
C VAL A 7 -3.97 -9.32 -2.76
N LEU A 8 -5.26 -9.60 -2.93
CA LEU A 8 -6.23 -8.68 -3.50
C LEU A 8 -7.11 -8.12 -2.38
N LEU A 9 -7.07 -6.80 -2.21
CA LEU A 9 -8.01 -6.09 -1.36
C LEU A 9 -9.19 -5.63 -2.22
N ILE A 10 -10.41 -5.98 -1.81
CA ILE A 10 -11.65 -5.52 -2.45
C ILE A 10 -12.30 -4.50 -1.53
N VAL A 11 -12.64 -3.33 -2.07
CA VAL A 11 -13.27 -2.25 -1.32
C VAL A 11 -14.55 -1.84 -2.04
N SER A 12 -15.69 -2.02 -1.39
CA SER A 12 -17.00 -1.65 -1.91
C SER A 12 -17.45 -0.26 -1.44
N ASP A 13 -18.53 0.27 -2.01
CA ASP A 13 -19.11 1.55 -1.55
C ASP A 13 -19.49 1.55 -0.06
N ASP A 14 -20.00 0.43 0.45
CA ASP A 14 -20.36 0.24 1.86
C ASP A 14 -19.12 0.25 2.77
N ASP A 15 -17.96 -0.12 2.24
CA ASP A 15 -16.67 -0.08 2.93
C ASP A 15 -16.07 1.32 2.99
N VAL A 16 -16.67 2.33 2.37
CA VAL A 16 -16.14 3.70 2.30
C VAL A 16 -17.06 4.74 2.96
N THR A 17 -18.05 4.32 3.76
CA THR A 17 -18.85 5.25 4.56
C THR A 17 -18.11 5.68 5.83
N GLY A 18 -17.44 6.85 5.82
CA GLY A 18 -16.88 7.50 7.02
C GLY A 18 -15.52 8.20 6.84
N ALA A 19 -15.20 9.17 7.70
CA ALA A 19 -13.99 10.01 7.61
C ALA A 19 -12.66 9.22 7.71
N VAL A 20 -12.65 8.12 8.48
CA VAL A 20 -11.47 7.22 8.60
C VAL A 20 -11.16 6.53 7.26
N ARG A 21 -12.18 6.29 6.42
CA ARG A 21 -12.07 5.58 5.14
C ARG A 21 -11.68 6.50 3.98
N GLU A 22 -11.89 7.82 4.09
CA GLU A 22 -11.32 8.77 3.12
C GLU A 22 -9.79 8.86 3.21
N ARG A 23 -9.22 8.80 4.42
CA ARG A 23 -7.76 8.79 4.59
C ARG A 23 -7.13 7.55 3.95
N PHE A 24 -7.78 6.40 4.10
CA PHE A 24 -7.38 5.17 3.41
C PHE A 24 -7.30 5.37 1.89
N LEU A 25 -8.32 5.99 1.31
CA LEU A 25 -8.34 6.24 -0.12
C LEU A 25 -7.24 7.22 -0.57
N VAL A 26 -6.94 8.26 0.21
CA VAL A 26 -5.81 9.18 -0.07
C VAL A 26 -4.48 8.41 -0.07
N THR A 27 -4.25 7.55 0.92
CA THR A 27 -3.05 6.71 1.00
C THR A 27 -2.94 5.75 -0.19
N VAL A 28 -4.07 5.15 -0.59
CA VAL A 28 -4.14 4.33 -1.81
C VAL A 28 -3.77 5.15 -3.05
N ASN A 29 -4.31 6.35 -3.18
CA ASN A 29 -4.02 7.23 -4.31
C ASN A 29 -2.52 7.55 -4.42
N GLU A 30 -1.89 7.88 -3.29
CA GLU A 30 -0.45 8.15 -3.24
C GLU A 30 0.36 6.91 -3.61
N LEU A 31 -0.03 5.73 -3.12
CA LEU A 31 0.62 4.46 -3.48
C LEU A 31 0.45 4.13 -4.96
N LEU A 32 -0.74 4.31 -5.54
CA LEU A 32 -1.00 4.04 -6.96
C LEU A 32 -0.28 5.06 -7.88
N SER A 33 -0.26 6.33 -7.48
CA SER A 33 0.32 7.41 -8.30
C SER A 33 1.85 7.42 -8.26
N SER A 34 2.45 7.19 -7.09
CA SER A 34 3.91 7.24 -6.91
C SER A 34 4.58 5.86 -6.96
N GLY A 35 3.82 4.79 -6.73
CA GLY A 35 4.35 3.46 -6.44
C GLY A 35 5.06 3.37 -5.08
N GLN A 36 5.26 4.48 -4.36
CA GLN A 36 6.00 4.51 -3.12
C GLN A 36 5.06 4.34 -1.92
N ILE A 37 5.59 3.71 -0.87
CA ILE A 37 4.88 3.63 0.40
C ILE A 37 4.85 5.03 1.02
N PRO A 38 3.67 5.58 1.37
CA PRO A 38 3.58 6.92 1.94
C PRO A 38 4.39 7.09 3.23
N PRO A 39 5.11 8.21 3.40
CA PRO A 39 5.77 8.53 4.65
C PRO A 39 4.66 8.74 5.70
N ASN A 40 4.76 8.10 6.86
CA ASN A 40 3.73 8.03 7.91
C ASN A 40 2.66 6.94 7.76
N LEU A 41 2.79 5.99 6.82
CA LEU A 41 1.93 4.80 6.83
C LEU A 41 2.26 3.86 8.00
N PHE A 42 3.54 3.78 8.35
CA PHE A 42 4.07 2.92 9.42
C PHE A 42 4.63 3.78 10.55
N SER A 43 4.47 3.32 11.79
CA SER A 43 5.22 3.89 12.92
C SER A 43 6.71 3.53 12.79
N ASN A 44 7.56 4.23 13.55
CA ASN A 44 9.00 3.90 13.56
C ASN A 44 9.25 2.45 14.03
N ASP A 45 8.45 1.98 14.98
CA ASP A 45 8.57 0.62 15.50
C ASP A 45 8.15 -0.42 14.44
N ASP A 46 7.03 -0.18 13.74
CA ASP A 46 6.58 -1.05 12.64
C ASP A 46 7.60 -1.08 11.48
N ALA A 47 8.18 0.08 11.15
CA ALA A 47 9.19 0.17 10.09
C ALA A 47 10.45 -0.63 10.43
N GLU A 48 10.88 -0.59 11.69
CA GLU A 48 12.01 -1.36 12.19
C GLU A 48 11.71 -2.87 12.16
N GLU A 49 10.49 -3.28 12.56
CA GLU A 49 10.05 -4.67 12.49
C GLU A 49 10.04 -5.19 11.05
N ILE A 50 9.48 -4.40 10.11
CA ILE A 50 9.49 -4.71 8.67
C ILE A 50 10.92 -4.89 8.16
N ARG A 51 11.83 -3.97 8.52
CA ARG A 51 13.24 -4.03 8.12
C ARG A 51 13.90 -5.32 8.62
N ASN A 52 13.68 -5.67 9.88
CA ASN A 52 14.22 -6.87 10.49
C ASN A 52 13.66 -8.15 9.83
N ALA A 53 12.42 -8.13 9.37
CA ALA A 53 11.81 -9.24 8.65
C ALA A 53 12.28 -9.37 7.18
N ILE A 54 12.61 -8.25 6.53
CA ILE A 54 13.05 -8.19 5.12
C ILE A 54 14.56 -8.45 4.95
N ALA A 55 15.39 -7.96 5.86
CA ALA A 55 16.85 -8.05 5.73
C ALA A 55 17.38 -9.49 5.46
N PRO A 56 16.86 -10.57 6.10
CA PRO A 56 17.27 -11.93 5.79
C PRO A 56 16.94 -12.39 4.36
N GLN A 57 15.87 -11.86 3.76
CA GLN A 57 15.48 -12.17 2.38
C GLN A 57 16.38 -11.44 1.40
N LEU A 58 16.61 -10.14 1.63
CA LEU A 58 17.48 -9.32 0.80
C LEU A 58 18.93 -9.85 0.81
N LYS A 59 19.43 -10.25 1.98
CA LYS A 59 20.75 -10.89 2.12
C LYS A 59 20.85 -12.20 1.34
N ARG A 60 19.80 -13.03 1.35
CA ARG A 60 19.74 -14.29 0.58
C ARG A 60 19.81 -14.07 -0.93
N MET A 61 19.33 -12.92 -1.39
CA MET A 61 19.40 -12.51 -2.80
C MET A 61 20.73 -11.80 -3.16
N GLY A 62 21.68 -11.71 -2.23
CA GLY A 62 22.96 -11.02 -2.44
C GLY A 62 22.88 -9.50 -2.35
N GLY A 63 21.74 -8.95 -1.91
CA GLY A 63 21.57 -7.51 -1.70
C GLY A 63 22.18 -7.03 -0.38
N ASN A 64 22.54 -5.75 -0.34
CA ASN A 64 23.00 -5.10 0.89
C ASN A 64 21.81 -4.74 1.80
N THR A 65 21.97 -4.94 3.11
CA THR A 65 20.89 -4.80 4.10
C THR A 65 20.86 -3.40 4.74
N ASP A 66 21.31 -2.37 4.02
CA ASP A 66 21.17 -0.99 4.47
C ASP A 66 19.68 -0.64 4.65
N PRO A 67 19.33 0.29 5.55
CA PRO A 67 17.94 0.70 5.75
C PRO A 67 17.22 1.11 4.46
N ASN A 68 17.89 1.90 3.60
CA ASN A 68 17.33 2.35 2.33
C ASN A 68 17.06 1.18 1.36
N ASN A 69 18.01 0.25 1.25
CA ASN A 69 17.86 -0.91 0.36
C ASN A 69 16.80 -1.89 0.84
N CYS A 70 16.69 -2.10 2.17
CA CYS A 70 15.60 -2.88 2.76
C CYS A 70 14.23 -2.25 2.45
N TRP A 71 14.11 -0.93 2.55
CA TRP A 71 12.87 -0.21 2.28
C TRP A 71 12.48 -0.24 0.80
N GLU A 72 13.45 -0.05 -0.10
CA GLU A 72 13.23 -0.15 -1.55
C GLU A 72 12.78 -1.57 -1.93
N PHE A 73 13.45 -2.59 -1.40
CA PHE A 73 13.07 -3.99 -1.62
C PHE A 73 11.65 -4.28 -1.11
N PHE A 74 11.33 -3.83 0.10
CA PHE A 74 9.99 -3.97 0.67
C PHE A 74 8.94 -3.30 -0.22
N THR A 75 9.21 -2.09 -0.69
CA THR A 75 8.32 -1.34 -1.59
C THR A 75 8.06 -2.10 -2.88
N LYS A 76 9.09 -2.65 -3.52
CA LYS A 76 8.93 -3.50 -4.72
C LYS A 76 8.09 -4.74 -4.44
N GLN A 77 8.27 -5.37 -3.27
CA GLN A 77 7.47 -6.52 -2.85
C GLN A 77 6.02 -6.14 -2.50
N VAL A 78 5.74 -4.89 -2.14
CA VAL A 78 4.36 -4.40 -1.99
C VAL A 78 3.75 -4.19 -3.37
N GLN A 79 4.42 -3.44 -4.26
CA GLN A 79 3.93 -3.18 -5.63
C GLN A 79 3.61 -4.46 -6.42
N LYS A 80 4.46 -5.48 -6.29
CA LYS A 80 4.30 -6.74 -7.02
C LYS A 80 3.13 -7.60 -6.54
N HIS A 81 2.81 -7.51 -5.25
CA HIS A 81 1.95 -8.48 -4.59
C HIS A 81 0.66 -7.89 -4.01
N PHE A 82 0.57 -6.58 -3.89
CA PHE A 82 -0.64 -5.92 -3.40
C PHE A 82 -1.46 -5.40 -4.58
N HIS A 83 -2.67 -5.91 -4.71
CA HIS A 83 -3.64 -5.48 -5.71
C HIS A 83 -4.89 -4.93 -5.01
N LEU A 84 -5.50 -3.92 -5.62
CA LEU A 84 -6.72 -3.28 -5.12
C LEU A 84 -7.80 -3.29 -6.20
N ALA A 85 -9.00 -3.73 -5.83
CA ALA A 85 -10.20 -3.59 -6.64
C ALA A 85 -11.21 -2.69 -5.94
N LEU A 86 -11.58 -1.58 -6.60
CA LEU A 86 -12.59 -0.64 -6.12
C LEU A 86 -13.93 -0.96 -6.79
N CYS A 87 -14.93 -1.31 -5.98
CA CYS A 87 -16.28 -1.66 -6.43
C CYS A 87 -17.26 -0.55 -6.05
N PHE A 88 -17.22 0.55 -6.80
CA PHE A 88 -18.13 1.68 -6.59
C PHE A 88 -19.31 1.66 -7.58
N SER A 89 -20.50 1.91 -7.06
CA SER A 89 -21.74 1.98 -7.84
C SER A 89 -21.84 3.33 -8.55
N PRO A 90 -22.10 3.36 -9.87
CA PRO A 90 -22.30 4.60 -10.62
C PRO A 90 -23.58 5.34 -10.21
N ALA A 91 -24.50 4.68 -9.49
CA ALA A 91 -25.74 5.29 -9.01
C ALA A 91 -25.54 6.22 -7.80
N THR A 92 -24.39 6.18 -7.15
CA THR A 92 -24.10 6.98 -5.95
C THR A 92 -23.56 8.36 -6.34
N PRO A 93 -24.06 9.49 -5.79
CA PRO A 93 -23.54 10.84 -6.08
C PRO A 93 -22.04 11.01 -5.79
N LEU A 94 -21.52 10.20 -4.85
CA LEU A 94 -20.10 10.16 -4.47
C LEU A 94 -19.22 9.50 -5.54
N PHE A 95 -19.78 8.71 -6.46
CA PHE A 95 -19.02 8.05 -7.53
C PHE A 95 -18.26 9.07 -8.37
N LYS A 96 -18.94 10.14 -8.80
CA LYS A 96 -18.34 11.19 -9.63
C LYS A 96 -17.19 11.91 -8.93
N SER A 97 -17.32 12.22 -7.64
CA SER A 97 -16.25 12.91 -6.91
C SER A 97 -15.07 11.97 -6.60
N ARG A 98 -15.34 10.68 -6.34
CA ARG A 98 -14.31 9.66 -6.14
C ARG A 98 -13.55 9.36 -7.43
N ALA A 99 -14.25 9.17 -8.55
CA ALA A 99 -13.65 8.90 -9.86
C ALA A 99 -12.73 10.04 -10.36
N LEU A 100 -12.88 11.26 -9.84
CA LEU A 100 -11.99 12.39 -10.14
C LEU A 100 -10.78 12.48 -9.18
N ARG A 101 -10.82 11.81 -8.02
CA ARG A 101 -9.78 11.87 -6.97
C ARG A 101 -8.78 10.73 -7.07
N PHE A 102 -9.08 9.67 -7.82
CA PHE A 102 -8.19 8.53 -8.07
C PHE A 102 -7.93 8.45 -9.59
N PRO A 103 -6.67 8.25 -10.03
CA PRO A 103 -6.39 7.80 -11.38
C PRO A 103 -6.93 6.39 -11.63
#